data_AF-A0A3D4MBL0-F1
#
_entry.id   AF-A0A3D4MBL0-F1
#
_cell.length_a   1.000
_cell.length_b   1.000
_cell.length_c   1.000
_cell.angle_alpha   90.00
_cell.angle_beta   90.00
_cell.angle_gamma   90.00
#
_symmetry.space_group_name_H-M   'P 1'
#
loop_
_entity.id
_entity.type
_entity.pdbx_description
1 polymer ?
#
loop_
_entity_poly.entity_id
_entity_poly.type
_entity_poly.pdbx_seq_one_letter_code
_entity_poly.pdbx_strand_id
1 'polypeptide(L)'
;MSFSDLFSRKPAGRHAPSEGGEEWYDDNEQLHREGDLPAATDPEGGKAYFIHGVLHRGGDLPAIEAANGDRAWYENGQLSRAFGPAVTYADKTKKPEYWLDGKPMPDERRAAIDPVFAQTLRAARNDTIDAEIKNGSVRDVPLLKPATIQRRNHS
;
A
#
# COMPACT_ATOMS: atom_id res chain seq x y z
N MET A 1 -38.03 -1.84 29.20
CA MET A 1 -37.13 -2.21 28.10
C MET A 1 -37.12 -3.73 27.98
N SER A 2 -37.45 -4.30 26.82
CA SER A 2 -37.58 -5.77 26.65
C SER A 2 -36.23 -6.39 26.36
N PHE A 3 -35.92 -7.54 26.98
CA PHE A 3 -34.73 -8.36 26.76
C PHE A 3 -34.68 -8.99 25.34
N SER A 4 -35.69 -8.73 24.51
CA SER A 4 -35.91 -9.33 23.18
C SER A 4 -35.00 -8.79 22.08
N ASP A 5 -34.37 -7.62 22.26
CA ASP A 5 -33.49 -7.00 21.25
C ASP A 5 -32.02 -7.42 21.39
N LEU A 6 -31.67 -8.22 22.41
CA LEU A 6 -30.28 -8.59 22.71
C LEU A 6 -29.76 -9.80 21.88
N PHE A 7 -30.68 -10.52 21.21
CA PHE A 7 -30.35 -11.67 20.34
C PHE A 7 -31.03 -11.56 18.96
N SER A 8 -31.29 -10.33 18.49
CA SER A 8 -31.74 -10.11 17.12
C SER A 8 -30.58 -10.43 16.17
N ARG A 9 -30.49 -11.69 15.74
CA ARG A 9 -29.81 -12.10 14.51
C ARG A 9 -30.09 -11.05 13.45
N LYS A 10 -29.06 -10.40 12.90
CA LYS A 10 -29.27 -9.41 11.84
C LYS A 10 -29.68 -10.19 10.59
N PRO A 11 -30.96 -10.19 10.15
CA PRO A 11 -31.35 -10.87 8.92
C PRO A 11 -30.53 -10.32 7.75
N ALA A 12 -30.27 -11.15 6.74
CA ALA A 12 -29.63 -10.69 5.51
C ALA A 12 -30.36 -9.46 4.93
N GLY A 13 -29.58 -8.53 4.37
CA GLY A 13 -30.09 -7.33 3.72
C GLY A 13 -29.61 -6.03 4.36
N ARG A 14 -30.32 -4.94 4.04
CA ARG A 14 -30.01 -3.58 4.47
C ARG A 14 -30.41 -3.35 5.93
N HIS A 15 -29.44 -2.94 6.73
CA HIS A 15 -29.60 -2.44 8.09
C HIS A 15 -29.19 -0.98 8.12
N ALA A 16 -30.05 -0.10 8.60
CA ALA A 16 -29.73 1.31 8.77
C ALA A 16 -29.83 1.63 10.27
N PRO A 17 -28.72 1.64 11.02
CA PRO A 17 -28.74 2.04 12.42
C PRO A 17 -29.20 3.51 12.56
N SER A 18 -29.82 3.84 13.70
CA SER A 18 -30.35 5.19 13.97
C SER A 18 -29.29 6.29 13.93
N GLU A 19 -28.00 5.92 13.98
CA GLU A 19 -26.82 6.79 13.89
C GLU A 19 -26.57 7.33 12.46
N GLY A 20 -27.37 6.92 11.46
CA GLY A 20 -27.35 7.54 10.12
C GLY A 20 -26.47 6.86 9.07
N GLY A 21 -26.16 5.57 9.24
CA GLY A 21 -25.42 4.77 8.26
C GLY A 21 -26.28 3.72 7.54
N GLU A 22 -25.69 3.03 6.57
CA GLU A 22 -26.24 1.81 5.97
C GLU A 22 -25.22 0.68 6.08
N GLU A 23 -25.66 -0.50 6.47
CA GLU A 23 -24.87 -1.73 6.56
C GLU A 23 -25.63 -2.83 5.80
N TRP A 24 -24.92 -3.71 5.12
CA TRP A 24 -25.51 -4.81 4.34
C TRP A 24 -24.89 -6.12 4.77
N TYR A 25 -25.75 -7.06 5.17
CA TYR A 25 -25.34 -8.38 5.65
C TYR A 25 -25.81 -9.47 4.68
N ASP A 26 -25.01 -10.52 4.50
CA ASP A 26 -25.42 -11.74 3.82
C ASP A 26 -26.21 -12.69 4.74
N ASP A 27 -26.64 -13.83 4.20
CA ASP A 27 -27.35 -14.88 4.94
C ASP A 27 -26.52 -15.50 6.09
N ASN A 28 -25.21 -15.27 6.09
CA ASN A 28 -24.30 -15.73 7.14
C ASN A 28 -24.07 -14.65 8.21
N GLU A 29 -24.85 -13.57 8.21
CA GLU A 29 -24.71 -12.42 9.12
C GLU A 29 -23.35 -11.69 8.95
N GLN A 30 -22.74 -11.78 7.76
CA GLN A 30 -21.46 -11.15 7.45
C GLN A 30 -21.66 -9.92 6.55
N LEU A 31 -20.86 -8.87 6.76
CA LEU A 31 -20.92 -7.67 5.91
C LEU A 31 -20.58 -8.04 4.46
N HIS A 32 -21.56 -7.92 3.57
CA HIS A 32 -21.41 -8.23 2.16
C HIS A 32 -22.52 -7.55 1.35
N ARG A 33 -22.14 -7.05 0.17
CA ARG A 33 -23.09 -6.49 -0.77
C ARG A 33 -22.67 -6.81 -2.19
N GLU A 34 -23.57 -7.46 -2.93
CA GLU A 34 -23.36 -7.74 -4.35
C GLU A 34 -23.47 -6.46 -5.20
N GLY A 35 -22.86 -6.49 -6.39
CA GLY A 35 -22.99 -5.43 -7.39
C GLY A 35 -22.03 -4.24 -7.24
N ASP A 36 -20.85 -4.43 -6.64
CA ASP A 36 -19.83 -3.37 -6.42
C ASP A 36 -20.39 -2.19 -5.61
N LEU A 37 -21.32 -2.48 -4.71
CA LEU A 37 -21.93 -1.51 -3.82
C LEU A 37 -21.27 -1.58 -2.43
N PRO A 38 -21.20 -0.45 -1.71
CA PRO A 38 -20.60 -0.45 -0.38
C PRO A 38 -21.45 -1.25 0.59
N ALA A 39 -20.81 -2.17 1.30
CA ALA A 39 -21.46 -2.98 2.32
C ALA A 39 -21.68 -2.18 3.60
N ALA A 40 -20.88 -1.14 3.85
CA ALA A 40 -21.15 -0.18 4.91
C ALA A 40 -20.97 1.26 4.41
N THR A 41 -21.81 2.17 4.86
CA THR A 41 -21.69 3.61 4.60
C THR A 41 -21.99 4.42 5.85
N ASP A 42 -21.19 5.45 6.08
CA ASP A 42 -21.34 6.38 7.20
C ASP A 42 -22.24 7.57 6.83
N PRO A 43 -22.87 8.23 7.82
CA PRO A 43 -23.67 9.45 7.61
C PRO A 43 -22.88 10.59 6.94
N GLU A 44 -21.56 10.61 7.13
CA GLU A 44 -20.67 11.60 6.52
C GLU A 44 -20.44 11.32 5.02
N GLY A 45 -20.83 10.15 4.51
CA GLY A 45 -20.61 9.72 3.12
C GLY A 45 -19.39 8.79 2.95
N GLY A 46 -18.81 8.32 4.06
CA GLY A 46 -17.82 7.25 4.05
C GLY A 46 -18.41 5.96 3.48
N LYS A 47 -17.59 5.17 2.79
CA LYS A 47 -17.97 3.91 2.13
C LYS A 47 -16.93 2.85 2.43
N ALA A 48 -17.39 1.68 2.85
CA ALA A 48 -16.56 0.51 3.04
C ALA A 48 -17.16 -0.69 2.31
N TYR A 49 -16.29 -1.45 1.65
CA TYR A 49 -16.65 -2.58 0.80
C TYR A 49 -16.13 -3.86 1.45
N PHE A 50 -17.06 -4.76 1.73
CA PHE A 50 -16.79 -6.04 2.36
C PHE A 50 -17.32 -7.18 1.48
N ILE A 51 -16.55 -8.26 1.41
CA ILE A 51 -16.94 -9.52 0.78
C ILE A 51 -16.93 -10.59 1.85
N HIS A 52 -18.09 -11.15 2.18
CA HIS A 52 -18.26 -12.17 3.22
C HIS A 52 -17.57 -11.78 4.54
N GLY A 53 -17.80 -10.55 4.99
CA GLY A 53 -17.23 -10.00 6.22
C GLY A 53 -15.76 -9.59 6.15
N VAL A 54 -15.09 -9.84 5.01
CA VAL A 54 -13.69 -9.49 4.78
C VAL A 54 -13.61 -8.20 3.99
N LEU A 55 -12.81 -7.23 4.45
CA LEU A 55 -12.59 -5.98 3.75
C LEU A 55 -11.84 -6.25 2.44
N HIS A 56 -12.53 -6.13 1.32
CA HIS A 56 -12.00 -6.39 -0.02
C HIS A 56 -12.90 -5.75 -1.06
N ARG A 57 -12.31 -5.23 -2.13
CA ARG A 57 -13.04 -4.78 -3.30
C ARG A 57 -12.30 -5.20 -4.58
N GLY A 58 -13.03 -5.81 -5.51
CA GLY A 58 -12.50 -6.18 -6.81
C GLY A 58 -12.19 -4.96 -7.70
N GLY A 59 -11.38 -5.15 -8.73
CA GLY A 59 -11.20 -4.17 -9.81
C GLY A 59 -10.19 -3.04 -9.57
N ASP A 60 -9.19 -3.22 -8.69
CA ASP A 60 -8.24 -2.16 -8.25
C ASP A 60 -8.93 -0.93 -7.62
N LEU A 61 -10.15 -1.13 -7.11
CA LEU A 61 -10.92 -0.09 -6.46
C LEU A 61 -10.64 -0.06 -4.95
N PRO A 62 -10.73 1.11 -4.30
CA PRO A 62 -10.50 1.21 -2.88
C PRO A 62 -11.59 0.48 -2.09
N ALA A 63 -11.18 -0.31 -1.11
CA ALA A 63 -12.09 -1.01 -0.21
C ALA A 63 -12.65 -0.08 0.88
N ILE A 64 -11.97 1.03 1.15
CA ILE A 64 -12.47 2.12 2.00
C ILE A 64 -12.32 3.44 1.26
N GLU A 65 -13.39 4.22 1.21
CA GLU A 65 -13.42 5.60 0.77
C GLU A 65 -13.99 6.45 1.90
N ALA A 66 -13.16 7.27 2.54
CA ALA A 66 -13.63 8.16 3.60
C ALA A 66 -14.29 9.41 3.00
N ALA A 67 -15.20 10.01 3.78
CA ALA A 67 -15.92 11.23 3.39
C ALA A 67 -14.98 12.42 3.10
N ASN A 68 -13.82 12.44 3.78
CA ASN A 68 -12.78 13.46 3.57
C ASN A 68 -12.03 13.29 2.23
N GLY A 69 -12.22 12.16 1.52
CA GLY A 69 -11.54 11.81 0.27
C GLY A 69 -10.33 10.88 0.44
N ASP A 70 -9.99 10.47 1.66
CA ASP A 70 -8.97 9.45 1.91
C ASP A 70 -9.46 8.10 1.36
N ARG A 71 -8.54 7.30 0.84
CA ARG A 71 -8.85 5.99 0.25
C ARG A 71 -7.84 4.95 0.70
N ALA A 72 -8.33 3.75 0.98
CA ALA A 72 -7.48 2.62 1.32
C ALA A 72 -7.90 1.37 0.54
N TRP A 73 -6.90 0.62 0.10
CA TRP A 73 -7.05 -0.59 -0.70
C TRP A 73 -6.72 -1.79 0.16
N TYR A 74 -7.68 -2.72 0.24
CA TYR A 74 -7.52 -3.96 0.98
C TYR A 74 -7.83 -5.13 0.07
N GLU A 75 -7.00 -6.16 0.17
CA GLU A 75 -7.15 -7.42 -0.52
C GLU A 75 -7.20 -8.54 0.54
N ASN A 76 -8.31 -9.30 0.59
CA ASN A 76 -8.50 -10.37 1.57
C ASN A 76 -8.32 -9.91 3.03
N GLY A 77 -8.75 -8.68 3.33
CA GLY A 77 -8.63 -8.09 4.67
C GLY A 77 -7.24 -7.54 5.00
N GLN A 78 -6.28 -7.62 4.08
CA GLN A 78 -4.94 -7.10 4.25
C GLN A 78 -4.73 -5.85 3.40
N LEU A 79 -4.05 -4.85 3.96
CA LEU A 79 -3.72 -3.62 3.24
C LEU A 79 -2.74 -3.95 2.11
N SER A 80 -3.20 -3.85 0.87
CA SER A 80 -2.46 -4.27 -0.32
C SER A 80 -2.98 -3.56 -1.56
N ARG A 81 -2.06 -3.16 -2.45
CA ARG A 81 -2.42 -2.67 -3.78
C ARG A 81 -1.35 -3.03 -4.82
N ALA A 82 -1.79 -3.58 -5.94
CA ALA A 82 -0.90 -4.08 -6.98
C ALA A 82 -0.21 -2.97 -7.80
N PHE A 83 -0.94 -1.91 -8.17
CA PHE A 83 -0.49 -0.92 -9.14
C PHE A 83 -0.41 0.52 -8.58
N GLY A 84 -0.30 0.68 -7.27
CA GLY A 84 -0.29 2.00 -6.66
C GLY A 84 -0.12 2.01 -5.15
N PRO A 85 -0.29 3.17 -4.53
CA PRO A 85 -0.32 3.29 -3.08
C PRO A 85 -1.56 2.63 -2.50
N ALA A 86 -1.36 1.82 -1.45
CA ALA A 86 -2.43 1.16 -0.72
C ALA A 86 -3.21 2.12 0.19
N VAL A 87 -2.63 3.28 0.52
CA VAL A 87 -3.35 4.37 1.20
C VAL A 87 -3.05 5.69 0.50
N THR A 88 -4.10 6.42 0.14
CA THR A 88 -4.00 7.78 -0.38
C THR A 88 -4.80 8.72 0.48
N TYR A 89 -4.19 9.85 0.84
CA TYR A 89 -4.85 10.89 1.60
C TYR A 89 -5.37 11.97 0.65
N ALA A 90 -6.52 12.57 0.98
CA ALA A 90 -7.02 13.76 0.32
C ALA A 90 -6.12 14.97 0.59
N ASP A 91 -5.49 14.98 1.77
CA ASP A 91 -4.50 15.98 2.14
C ASP A 91 -3.21 15.79 1.33
N LYS A 92 -2.88 16.79 0.50
CA LYS A 92 -1.68 16.80 -0.33
C LYS A 92 -0.38 16.92 0.47
N THR A 93 -0.46 17.29 1.75
CA THR A 93 0.72 17.36 2.62
C THR A 93 1.19 15.97 3.06
N LYS A 94 0.28 15.00 3.11
CA LYS A 94 0.60 13.62 3.48
C LYS A 94 1.09 12.84 2.27
N LYS A 95 2.12 12.03 2.49
CA LYS A 95 2.63 11.12 1.45
C LYS A 95 1.76 9.87 1.40
N PRO A 96 1.47 9.34 0.20
CA PRO A 96 0.73 8.09 0.09
C PRO A 96 1.58 6.93 0.60
N GLU A 97 0.92 5.91 1.16
CA GLU A 97 1.58 4.73 1.70
C GLU A 97 1.44 3.53 0.76
N TYR A 98 2.50 2.73 0.68
CA TYR A 98 2.58 1.58 -0.20
C TYR A 98 2.69 0.33 0.67
N TRP A 99 1.72 -0.57 0.53
CA TRP A 99 1.64 -1.82 1.27
C TRP A 99 1.32 -2.97 0.32
N LEU A 100 1.86 -4.15 0.63
CA LEU A 100 1.64 -5.40 -0.10
C LEU A 100 1.46 -6.52 0.93
N ASP A 101 0.34 -7.23 0.88
CA ASP A 101 0.02 -8.34 1.79
C ASP A 101 0.17 -7.95 3.28
N GLY A 102 -0.25 -6.73 3.63
CA GLY A 102 -0.16 -6.20 4.99
C GLY A 102 1.25 -5.82 5.45
N LYS A 103 2.25 -5.80 4.56
CA LYS A 103 3.62 -5.36 4.84
C LYS A 103 3.96 -4.09 4.07
N PRO A 104 4.84 -3.22 4.60
CA PRO A 104 5.28 -2.05 3.86
C PRO A 104 5.97 -2.51 2.58
N MET A 105 5.58 -1.91 1.45
CA MET A 105 6.10 -2.29 0.14
C MET A 105 7.61 -1.98 0.07
N PRO A 106 8.45 -2.91 -0.41
CA PRO A 106 9.87 -2.67 -0.53
C PRO A 106 10.17 -1.56 -1.54
N ASP A 107 11.20 -0.76 -1.26
CA ASP A 107 11.58 0.40 -2.08
C ASP A 107 11.78 0.06 -3.56
N GLU A 108 12.26 -1.15 -3.87
CA GLU A 108 12.40 -1.64 -5.26
C GLU A 108 11.06 -1.73 -5.99
N ARG A 109 10.03 -2.29 -5.34
CA ARG A 109 8.68 -2.41 -5.91
C ARG A 109 8.02 -1.04 -5.98
N ARG A 110 8.20 -0.21 -4.95
CA ARG A 110 7.74 1.17 -4.97
C ARG A 110 8.37 1.98 -6.10
N ALA A 111 9.67 1.82 -6.35
CA ALA A 111 10.39 2.47 -7.44
C ALA A 111 9.94 1.99 -8.83
N ALA A 112 9.42 0.76 -8.95
CA ALA A 112 8.83 0.28 -10.19
C ALA A 112 7.45 0.90 -10.49
N ILE A 113 6.70 1.25 -9.45
CA ILE A 113 5.35 1.87 -9.55
C ILE A 113 5.45 3.40 -9.67
N ASP A 114 6.32 4.01 -8.87
CA ASP A 114 6.51 5.46 -8.79
C ASP A 114 7.91 5.86 -9.32
N PRO A 115 8.02 6.28 -10.59
CA PRO A 115 9.30 6.66 -11.19
C PRO A 115 9.90 7.92 -10.55
N VAL A 116 9.11 8.75 -9.87
CA VAL A 116 9.63 9.93 -9.15
C VAL A 116 10.39 9.47 -7.91
N PHE A 117 9.82 8.53 -7.14
CA PHE A 117 10.51 7.91 -6.02
C PHE A 117 11.79 7.19 -6.46
N ALA A 118 11.77 6.49 -7.60
CA ALA A 118 12.96 5.85 -8.16
C ALA A 118 14.08 6.85 -8.47
N GLN A 119 13.74 8.03 -9.00
CA GLN A 119 14.70 9.09 -9.28
C GLN A 119 15.28 9.68 -7.97
N THR A 120 14.44 9.89 -6.95
CA THR A 120 14.93 10.36 -5.64
C THR A 120 15.87 9.36 -4.98
N LEU A 121 15.56 8.06 -5.02
CA LEU A 121 16.42 7.01 -4.49
C LEU A 121 17.78 6.95 -5.22
N ARG A 122 17.76 7.12 -6.56
CA ARG A 122 18.99 7.22 -7.37
C ARG A 122 19.79 8.48 -7.07
N ALA A 123 19.14 9.62 -6.89
CA ALA A 123 19.80 10.88 -6.53
C ALA A 123 20.48 10.79 -5.16
N ALA A 124 19.79 10.26 -4.14
CA ALA A 124 20.36 10.06 -2.81
C ALA A 124 21.56 9.09 -2.81
N ARG A 125 21.54 8.07 -3.68
CA ARG A 125 22.66 7.15 -3.89
C ARG A 125 23.85 7.81 -4.59
N ASN A 126 23.62 8.72 -5.53
CA ASN A 126 24.69 9.46 -6.19
C ASN A 126 25.33 10.49 -5.24
N ASP A 127 24.52 11.19 -4.44
CA ASP A 127 25.01 12.16 -3.44
C ASP A 127 25.91 11.51 -2.37
N THR A 128 25.65 10.25 -2.02
CA THR A 128 26.50 9.48 -1.10
C THR A 128 27.84 9.11 -1.74
N ILE A 129 27.86 8.75 -3.02
CA ILE A 129 29.10 8.49 -3.76
C ILE A 129 29.90 9.79 -3.92
N ASP A 130 29.26 10.90 -4.25
CA ASP A 130 29.92 12.20 -4.39
C ASP A 130 30.47 12.72 -3.05
N ALA A 131 29.76 12.47 -1.94
CA ALA A 131 30.25 12.76 -0.60
C ALA A 131 31.42 11.85 -0.17
N GLU A 132 31.42 10.57 -0.57
CA GLU A 132 32.50 9.62 -0.29
C GLU A 132 33.77 9.91 -1.11
N ILE A 133 33.60 10.37 -2.36
CA ILE A 133 34.69 10.90 -3.20
C ILE A 133 35.27 12.19 -2.59
N LYS A 134 34.42 13.07 -2.05
CA LYS A 134 34.84 14.36 -1.46
C LYS A 134 35.46 14.23 -0.08
N ASN A 135 35.11 13.20 0.69
CA ASN A 135 35.67 12.90 2.01
C ASN A 135 36.93 12.00 1.98
N GLY A 136 37.49 11.73 0.81
CA GLY A 136 38.86 11.25 0.69
C GLY A 136 39.12 9.87 1.30
N SER A 137 38.26 8.88 1.03
CA SER A 137 38.69 7.47 1.08
C SER A 137 38.79 6.94 -0.34
N VAL A 138 39.67 7.57 -1.13
CA VAL A 138 40.37 6.82 -2.17
C VAL A 138 41.13 5.76 -1.39
N ARG A 139 40.57 4.55 -1.29
CA ARG A 139 41.42 3.39 -1.00
C ARG A 139 42.43 3.40 -2.12
N ASP A 140 43.65 3.81 -1.80
CA ASP A 140 44.83 3.67 -2.64
C ASP A 140 44.81 2.23 -3.13
N VAL A 141 44.29 2.01 -4.33
CA VAL A 141 44.46 0.76 -5.03
C VAL A 141 45.91 0.85 -5.48
N PRO A 142 46.86 0.12 -4.88
CA PRO A 142 48.24 0.23 -5.29
C PRO A 142 48.28 -0.07 -6.79
N LEU A 143 48.80 0.89 -7.57
CA LEU A 143 49.08 0.68 -8.98
C LEU A 143 49.92 -0.60 -9.08
N LEU A 144 49.30 -1.68 -9.56
CA LEU A 144 50.03 -2.86 -10.01
C LEU A 144 50.95 -2.36 -11.12
N LYS A 145 52.24 -2.24 -10.79
CA LYS A 145 53.28 -1.89 -11.76
C LYS A 145 53.12 -2.86 -12.94
N PRO A 146 53.13 -2.40 -14.20
CA PRO A 146 53.06 -3.32 -15.33
C PRO A 146 54.22 -4.30 -15.20
N ALA A 147 53.88 -5.59 -15.08
CA ALA A 147 54.88 -6.65 -15.01
C ALA A 147 55.71 -6.59 -16.30
N THR A 148 56.98 -6.17 -16.18
CA THR A 148 57.93 -6.22 -17.28
C THR A 148 58.16 -7.69 -17.62
N ILE A 149 57.47 -8.19 -18.64
CA ILE A 149 57.75 -9.49 -19.24
C ILE A 149 59.09 -9.36 -19.96
N GLN A 150 60.16 -9.74 -19.27
CA GLN A 150 61.45 -10.04 -19.88
C GLN A 150 61.25 -11.27 -20.77
N ARG A 151 61.07 -11.05 -22.08
CA ARG A 151 61.17 -12.12 -23.09
C ARG A 151 62.62 -12.58 -23.12
N ARG A 152 62.90 -13.63 -22.34
CA ARG A 152 64.10 -14.46 -22.45
C ARG A 152 64.08 -15.14 -23.82
N ASN A 153 64.76 -14.53 -24.79
CA ASN A 153 65.06 -15.15 -26.06
C ASN A 153 66.01 -16.32 -25.79
N HIS A 154 65.61 -17.53 -26.18
CA HIS A 154 66.46 -18.71 -26.19
C HIS A 154 66.74 -19.06 -27.66
N SER A 155 67.95 -18.73 -28.12
CA SER A 155 68.67 -19.35 -29.24
C SER A 155 70.12 -18.93 -29.16
#